data_AF-A0A6C0AJU4-F1
#
_entry.id   AF-A0A6C0AJU4-F1
#
_cell.length_a   1.000
_cell.length_b   1.000
_cell.length_c   1.000
_cell.angle_alpha   90.00
_cell.angle_beta   90.00
_cell.angle_gamma   90.00
#
_symmetry.space_group_name_H-M   'P 1'
#
loop_
_entity.id
_entity.type
_entity.pdbx_description
1 polymer ?
#
loop_
_entity_poly.entity_id
_entity_poly.type
_entity_poly.pdbx_seq_one_letter_code
_entity_poly.pdbx_strand_id
1 'polypeptide(L)'
;MSYTDFVRGKFDPADTTYVRTLLQQMTQSEISRLRSESFETLWSRLWNNSDRHDHEMKLAKERFDAVKTDIDAIVPLYVEPEWGFPKGRRLKCESDQGCAEREFFEETNIPRSTYTVVSGVQLEETFHGTNKVLYRHKYFLAVLTDPGNIDIHQRFTTMQKREISAIGWKTLADCVDLSRPHYLQRHQLLKDLSTLAETIEVRLPKE
;
A
#
# COMPACT_ATOMS: atom_id res chain seq x y z
N MET A 1 5.57 -2.63 -1.25
CA MET A 1 5.74 -4.08 -1.02
C MET A 1 6.92 -4.67 -1.79
N SER A 2 7.17 -4.24 -3.04
CA SER A 2 8.20 -4.81 -3.92
C SER A 2 9.62 -4.78 -3.32
N TYR A 3 10.03 -3.68 -2.69
CA TYR A 3 11.34 -3.58 -2.02
C TYR A 3 11.53 -4.64 -0.92
N THR A 4 10.55 -4.78 -0.01
CA THR A 4 10.61 -5.77 1.07
C THR A 4 10.68 -7.20 0.55
N ASP A 5 9.85 -7.56 -0.43
CA ASP A 5 9.88 -8.89 -1.02
C ASP A 5 11.20 -9.15 -1.76
N PHE A 6 11.78 -8.13 -2.39
CA PHE A 6 13.07 -8.21 -3.05
C PHE A 6 14.24 -8.43 -2.07
N VAL A 7 14.33 -7.64 -1.00
CA VAL A 7 15.38 -7.82 0.03
C VAL A 7 15.28 -9.20 0.69
N ARG A 8 14.06 -9.73 0.82
CA ARG A 8 13.80 -11.10 1.31
C ARG A 8 14.11 -12.20 0.29
N GLY A 9 14.52 -11.85 -0.92
CA GLY A 9 14.80 -12.79 -2.00
C GLY A 9 13.57 -13.57 -2.45
N LYS A 10 12.35 -13.03 -2.35
CA LYS A 10 11.11 -13.70 -2.78
C LYS A 10 10.88 -13.60 -4.29
N PHE A 11 11.88 -14.01 -5.05
CA PHE A 11 11.86 -14.10 -6.49
C PHE A 11 12.79 -15.24 -6.93
N ASP A 12 12.59 -15.71 -8.15
CA ASP A 12 13.55 -16.57 -8.83
C ASP A 12 14.51 -15.66 -9.64
N PRO A 13 15.84 -15.70 -9.40
CA PRO A 13 16.80 -14.92 -10.19
C PRO A 13 16.75 -15.22 -11.69
N ALA A 14 16.31 -16.42 -12.09
CA ALA A 14 16.16 -16.77 -13.50
C ALA A 14 14.94 -16.09 -14.16
N ASP A 15 13.94 -15.69 -13.37
CA ASP A 15 12.77 -14.95 -13.85
C ASP A 15 13.10 -13.45 -13.95
N THR A 16 13.92 -13.12 -14.95
CA THR A 16 14.38 -11.74 -15.21
C THR A 16 13.23 -10.76 -15.43
N THR A 17 12.08 -11.24 -15.93
CA THR A 17 10.88 -10.41 -16.14
C THR A 17 10.26 -10.02 -14.80
N TYR A 18 10.12 -10.97 -13.87
CA TYR A 18 9.60 -10.69 -12.54
C TYR A 18 10.58 -9.85 -11.71
N VAL A 19 11.88 -10.14 -11.75
CA VAL A 19 12.93 -9.33 -11.12
C VAL A 19 12.84 -7.87 -11.58
N ARG A 20 12.77 -7.64 -12.89
CA ARG A 20 12.61 -6.30 -13.46
C ARG A 20 11.33 -5.63 -13.00
N THR A 21 10.21 -6.36 -12.94
CA THR A 21 8.93 -5.84 -12.46
C THR A 21 9.02 -5.36 -11.02
N LEU A 22 9.66 -6.13 -10.13
CA LEU A 22 9.88 -5.73 -8.74
C LEU A 22 10.71 -4.45 -8.65
N LEU A 23 11.83 -4.38 -9.38
CA LEU A 23 12.73 -3.22 -9.38
C LEU A 23 12.06 -1.95 -9.94
N GLN A 24 11.29 -2.07 -11.03
CA GLN A 24 10.58 -0.94 -11.64
C GLN A 24 9.52 -0.33 -10.73
N GLN A 25 8.95 -1.12 -9.82
CA GLN A 25 7.94 -0.66 -8.86
C GLN A 25 8.53 -0.01 -7.61
N MET A 26 9.86 -0.05 -7.43
CA MET A 26 10.53 0.60 -6.32
C MET A 26 10.73 2.10 -6.58
N THR A 27 10.88 2.83 -5.48
CA THR A 27 11.25 4.24 -5.51
C THR A 27 12.73 4.44 -5.83
N GLN A 28 13.08 5.65 -6.27
CA GLN A 28 14.47 6.05 -6.47
C GLN A 28 15.31 5.86 -5.20
N SER A 29 14.76 6.18 -4.03
CA SER A 29 15.44 6.00 -2.74
C SER A 29 15.66 4.52 -2.38
N GLU A 30 14.70 3.65 -2.68
CA GLU A 30 14.83 2.21 -2.51
C GLU A 30 15.92 1.63 -3.42
N ILE A 31 15.90 1.97 -4.72
CA ILE A 31 16.93 1.52 -5.67
C ILE A 31 18.32 2.05 -5.30
N SER A 32 18.42 3.32 -4.88
CA SER A 32 19.68 3.89 -4.40
C SER A 32 20.26 3.07 -3.25
N ARG A 33 19.43 2.65 -2.29
CA ARG A 33 19.87 1.81 -1.17
C ARG A 33 20.36 0.44 -1.63
N LEU A 34 19.64 -0.22 -2.54
CA LEU A 34 20.08 -1.50 -3.10
C LEU A 34 21.45 -1.42 -3.81
N ARG A 35 21.81 -0.25 -4.33
CA ARG A 35 23.09 -0.01 -5.00
C ARG A 35 24.21 0.27 -4.02
N SER A 36 23.97 1.17 -3.06
CA SER A 36 25.03 1.74 -2.22
C SER A 36 25.28 1.01 -0.91
N GLU A 37 24.28 0.30 -0.37
CA GLU A 37 24.40 -0.36 0.94
C GLU A 37 24.75 -1.85 0.80
N SER A 38 25.38 -2.41 1.84
CA SER A 38 25.62 -3.86 1.91
C SER A 38 24.31 -4.62 2.13
N PHE A 39 24.25 -5.87 1.69
CA PHE A 39 23.07 -6.71 1.89
C PHE A 39 22.72 -6.87 3.37
N GLU A 40 23.73 -7.00 4.23
CA GLU A 40 23.59 -7.11 5.68
C GLU A 40 22.93 -5.87 6.28
N THR A 41 23.25 -4.67 5.75
CA THR A 41 22.65 -3.41 6.19
C THR A 41 21.18 -3.34 5.77
N LEU A 42 20.87 -3.74 4.53
CA LEU A 42 19.49 -3.81 4.03
C LEU A 42 18.64 -4.79 4.85
N TRP A 43 19.22 -5.96 5.17
CA TRP A 43 18.60 -7.02 5.96
C TRP A 43 18.32 -6.60 7.41
N SER A 44 19.34 -6.03 8.06
CA SER A 44 19.24 -5.48 9.41
C SER A 44 18.12 -4.45 9.52
N ARG A 45 18.01 -3.54 8.54
CA ARG A 45 16.95 -2.52 8.53
C ARG A 45 15.57 -3.14 8.36
N LEU A 46 15.42 -4.17 7.55
CA LEU A 46 14.14 -4.84 7.36
C LEU A 46 13.61 -5.47 8.65
N TRP A 47 14.50 -6.04 9.46
CA TRP A 47 14.13 -6.79 10.66
C TRP A 47 14.43 -6.07 11.98
N ASN A 48 14.84 -4.80 11.93
CA ASN A 48 15.30 -4.02 13.09
C ASN A 48 16.34 -4.77 13.94
N ASN A 49 17.37 -5.34 13.30
CA ASN A 49 18.41 -6.16 13.94
C ASN A 49 17.90 -7.40 14.68
N SER A 50 16.85 -8.06 14.17
CA SER A 50 16.40 -9.35 14.72
C SER A 50 17.09 -10.54 14.05
N ASP A 51 17.77 -11.37 14.85
CA ASP A 51 18.46 -12.60 14.39
C ASP A 51 17.50 -13.76 14.04
N ARG A 52 16.18 -13.55 14.15
CA ARG A 52 15.16 -14.59 13.90
C ARG A 52 15.11 -15.08 12.45
N HIS A 53 15.81 -14.40 11.54
CA HIS A 53 15.70 -14.62 10.11
C HIS A 53 17.02 -15.04 9.45
N ASP A 54 18.06 -15.39 10.21
CA ASP A 54 19.40 -15.72 9.68
C ASP A 54 19.40 -16.83 8.63
N HIS A 55 18.52 -17.84 8.80
CA HIS A 55 18.39 -18.91 7.81
C HIS A 55 17.78 -18.43 6.47
N GLU A 56 16.85 -17.45 6.53
CA GLU A 56 16.27 -16.80 5.33
C GLU A 56 17.32 -15.89 4.67
N MET A 57 18.21 -15.28 5.46
CA MET A 57 19.21 -14.31 5.00
C MET A 57 20.16 -14.88 3.95
N LYS A 58 20.69 -16.09 4.17
CA LYS A 58 21.68 -16.68 3.26
C LYS A 58 21.11 -16.83 1.84
N LEU A 59 19.94 -17.45 1.73
CA LEU A 59 19.26 -17.63 0.44
C LEU A 59 18.89 -16.29 -0.20
N ALA A 60 18.41 -15.34 0.61
CA ALA A 60 18.08 -14.01 0.13
C ALA A 60 19.31 -13.26 -0.41
N LYS A 61 20.46 -13.41 0.25
CA LYS A 61 21.73 -12.84 -0.21
C LYS A 61 22.19 -13.44 -1.53
N GLU A 62 22.16 -14.77 -1.65
CA GLU A 62 22.54 -15.47 -2.89
C GLU A 62 21.69 -14.98 -4.08
N ARG A 63 20.37 -14.82 -3.86
CA ARG A 63 19.45 -14.30 -4.87
C ARG A 63 19.69 -12.83 -5.20
N PHE A 64 20.00 -12.01 -4.19
CA PHE A 64 20.33 -10.60 -4.37
C PHE A 64 21.61 -10.43 -5.20
N ASP A 65 22.66 -11.17 -4.85
CA ASP A 65 23.95 -11.11 -5.55
C ASP A 65 23.80 -11.55 -7.02
N ALA A 66 22.97 -12.56 -7.28
CA ALA A 66 22.70 -13.07 -8.63
C ALA A 66 22.09 -12.04 -9.59
N VAL A 67 21.37 -11.04 -9.06
CA VAL A 67 20.69 -10.00 -9.87
C VAL A 67 21.31 -8.62 -9.70
N LYS A 68 22.53 -8.51 -9.17
CA LYS A 68 23.19 -7.23 -8.92
C LYS A 68 23.33 -6.38 -10.18
N THR A 69 23.59 -7.02 -11.32
CA THR A 69 23.66 -6.33 -12.62
C THR A 69 22.32 -5.70 -13.03
N ASP A 70 21.19 -6.35 -12.75
CA ASP A 70 19.85 -5.79 -12.99
C ASP A 70 19.57 -4.59 -12.08
N ILE A 71 19.99 -4.65 -10.81
CA ILE A 71 19.88 -3.54 -9.84
C ILE A 71 20.67 -2.33 -10.35
N ASP A 72 21.86 -2.53 -10.89
CA ASP A 72 22.72 -1.44 -11.37
C ASP A 72 22.19 -0.86 -12.69
N ALA A 73 21.60 -1.70 -13.56
CA ALA A 73 21.08 -1.29 -14.86
C ALA A 73 19.70 -0.61 -14.82
N ILE A 74 18.87 -0.85 -13.80
CA ILE A 74 17.49 -0.36 -13.79
C ILE A 74 17.39 1.17 -13.67
N VAL A 75 16.46 1.80 -14.37
CA VAL A 75 16.16 3.23 -14.17
C VAL A 75 14.90 3.35 -13.31
N PRO A 76 14.99 3.79 -12.04
CA PRO A 76 13.82 3.96 -11.19
C PRO A 76 12.92 5.09 -11.69
N LEU A 77 11.61 4.84 -11.75
CA LEU A 77 10.63 5.82 -12.26
C LEU A 77 9.98 6.63 -11.13
N TYR A 78 9.81 6.04 -9.95
CA TYR A 78 8.99 6.62 -8.90
C TYR A 78 9.83 7.36 -7.86
N VAL A 79 9.52 8.63 -7.60
CA VAL A 79 10.15 9.40 -6.52
C VAL A 79 9.59 8.96 -5.16
N GLU A 80 8.28 8.69 -5.10
CA GLU A 80 7.55 8.36 -3.88
C GLU A 80 6.89 6.98 -3.93
N PRO A 81 6.59 6.38 -2.76
CA PRO A 81 5.81 5.16 -2.68
C PRO A 81 4.43 5.30 -3.31
N GLU A 82 3.79 4.17 -3.56
CA GLU A 82 2.44 4.14 -4.10
C GLU A 82 1.41 4.73 -3.14
N TRP A 83 0.50 5.53 -3.67
CA TRP A 83 -0.72 5.93 -2.96
C TRP A 83 -1.77 4.84 -3.05
N GLY A 84 -2.47 4.60 -1.95
CA GLY A 84 -3.56 3.65 -1.87
C GLY A 84 -4.61 4.11 -0.88
N PHE A 85 -5.77 3.46 -0.94
CA PHE A 85 -6.80 3.65 0.07
C PHE A 85 -6.46 2.84 1.33
N PRO A 86 -6.86 3.30 2.53
CA PRO A 86 -6.67 2.55 3.76
C PRO A 86 -7.29 1.16 3.69
N LYS A 87 -6.54 0.15 4.12
CA LYS A 87 -6.93 -1.25 3.95
C LYS A 87 -6.13 -2.17 4.88
N GLY A 88 -6.71 -3.32 5.18
CA GLY A 88 -5.91 -4.39 5.77
C GLY A 88 -6.63 -5.72 5.84
N ARG A 89 -6.15 -6.57 6.73
CA ARG A 89 -6.57 -7.96 6.80
C ARG A 89 -7.64 -8.13 7.85
N ARG A 90 -8.80 -8.64 7.41
CA ARG A 90 -9.91 -8.97 8.30
C ARG A 90 -9.47 -9.96 9.38
N LEU A 91 -9.76 -9.61 10.62
CA LEU A 91 -9.53 -10.46 11.78
C LEU A 91 -10.59 -11.57 11.85
N LYS A 92 -10.30 -12.61 12.64
CA LYS A 92 -11.26 -13.69 12.88
C LYS A 92 -12.50 -13.10 13.56
N CYS A 93 -13.69 -13.44 13.05
CA CYS A 93 -14.99 -12.96 13.51
C CYS A 93 -15.26 -11.45 13.30
N GLU A 94 -14.43 -10.76 12.51
CA GLU A 94 -14.67 -9.37 12.12
C GLU A 94 -15.54 -9.30 10.85
N SER A 95 -16.43 -8.31 10.74
CA SER A 95 -17.19 -8.03 9.52
C SER A 95 -16.31 -7.29 8.50
N ASP A 96 -16.66 -7.34 7.20
CA ASP A 96 -15.87 -6.64 6.18
C ASP A 96 -15.85 -5.11 6.44
N GLN A 97 -16.99 -4.52 6.83
CA GLN A 97 -17.07 -3.10 7.19
C GLN A 97 -16.30 -2.80 8.49
N GLY A 98 -16.39 -3.66 9.51
CA GLY A 98 -15.68 -3.47 10.77
C GLY A 98 -14.16 -3.47 10.56
N CYS A 99 -13.66 -4.35 9.69
CA CYS A 99 -12.27 -4.33 9.25
C CYS A 99 -11.92 -3.00 8.58
N ALA A 100 -12.73 -2.52 7.64
CA ALA A 100 -12.46 -1.26 6.95
C ALA A 100 -12.42 -0.07 7.92
N GLU A 101 -13.34 0.00 8.88
CA GLU A 101 -13.37 1.06 9.91
C GLU A 101 -12.14 1.00 10.84
N ARG A 102 -11.74 -0.20 11.27
CA ARG A 102 -10.53 -0.40 12.10
C ARG A 102 -9.26 -0.01 11.35
N GLU A 103 -9.06 -0.52 10.13
CA GLU A 103 -7.87 -0.26 9.32
C GLU A 103 -7.80 1.23 8.92
N PHE A 104 -8.94 1.85 8.61
CA PHE A 104 -9.01 3.29 8.37
C PHE A 104 -8.52 4.08 9.59
N PHE A 105 -8.95 3.72 10.80
CA PHE A 105 -8.47 4.35 12.02
C PHE A 105 -6.99 4.06 12.29
N GLU A 106 -6.52 2.82 12.15
CA GLU A 106 -5.13 2.43 12.37
C GLU A 106 -4.16 3.18 11.44
N GLU A 107 -4.54 3.37 10.17
CA GLU A 107 -3.70 4.07 9.20
C GLU A 107 -3.80 5.60 9.32
N THR A 108 -4.99 6.15 9.66
CA THR A 108 -5.23 7.60 9.54
C THR A 108 -5.43 8.35 10.86
N ASN A 109 -5.67 7.64 11.97
CA ASN A 109 -6.18 8.17 13.24
C ASN A 109 -7.50 8.97 13.13
N ILE A 110 -8.25 8.86 12.02
CA ILE A 110 -9.54 9.54 11.87
C ILE A 110 -10.60 8.79 12.68
N PRO A 111 -11.21 9.42 13.71
CA PRO A 111 -12.13 8.72 14.61
C PRO A 111 -13.44 8.35 13.93
N ARG A 112 -14.01 7.21 14.34
CA ARG A 112 -15.31 6.71 13.82
C ARG A 112 -16.46 7.71 13.94
N SER A 113 -16.42 8.60 14.94
CA SER A 113 -17.43 9.63 15.18
C SER A 113 -17.43 10.77 14.15
N THR A 114 -16.38 10.90 13.34
CA THR A 114 -16.22 12.02 12.40
C THR A 114 -16.76 11.75 11.00
N TYR A 115 -17.34 10.56 10.78
CA TYR A 115 -17.89 10.18 9.48
C TYR A 115 -19.08 9.24 9.58
N THR A 116 -19.89 9.24 8.52
CA THR A 116 -21.00 8.30 8.32
C THR A 116 -20.71 7.41 7.12
N VAL A 117 -20.79 6.09 7.31
CA VAL A 117 -20.66 5.12 6.22
C VAL A 117 -21.95 5.10 5.40
N VAL A 118 -21.82 5.22 4.08
CA VAL A 118 -22.93 5.16 3.14
C VAL A 118 -23.39 3.72 3.01
N SER A 119 -24.63 3.46 3.44
CA SER A 119 -25.20 2.11 3.43
C SER A 119 -25.52 1.65 2.01
N GLY A 120 -25.31 0.36 1.72
CA GLY A 120 -25.64 -0.25 0.43
C GLY A 120 -24.65 0.03 -0.70
N VAL A 121 -23.59 0.81 -0.44
CA VAL A 121 -22.53 1.09 -1.42
C VAL A 121 -21.27 0.34 -1.03
N GLN A 122 -20.84 -0.56 -1.90
CA GLN A 122 -19.57 -1.28 -1.77
C GLN A 122 -18.89 -1.31 -3.15
N LEU A 123 -17.62 -0.93 -3.19
CA LEU A 123 -16.78 -1.06 -4.37
C LEU A 123 -15.77 -2.19 -4.12
N GLU A 124 -15.29 -2.82 -5.19
CA GLU A 124 -14.26 -3.84 -5.06
C GLU A 124 -13.27 -3.80 -6.21
N GLU A 125 -12.05 -4.23 -5.94
CA GLU A 125 -11.06 -4.53 -6.96
C GLU A 125 -10.38 -5.85 -6.63
N THR A 126 -10.06 -6.61 -7.67
CA THR A 126 -9.34 -7.88 -7.59
C THR A 126 -8.07 -7.78 -8.42
N PHE A 127 -6.94 -8.20 -7.86
CA PHE A 127 -5.64 -8.17 -8.53
C PHE A 127 -4.74 -9.30 -8.04
N HIS A 128 -3.76 -9.67 -8.84
CA HIS A 128 -2.70 -10.58 -8.39
C HIS A 128 -1.60 -9.78 -7.70
N GLY A 129 -1.24 -10.21 -6.49
CA GLY A 129 -0.05 -9.68 -5.82
C GLY A 129 1.22 -10.16 -6.50
N THR A 130 2.35 -9.58 -6.10
CA THR A 130 3.70 -9.98 -6.54
C THR A 130 3.95 -11.48 -6.36
N ASN A 131 3.39 -12.08 -5.32
CA ASN A 131 3.43 -13.52 -5.03
C ASN A 131 2.46 -14.39 -5.88
N LYS A 132 1.84 -13.83 -6.92
CA LYS A 132 0.84 -14.49 -7.80
C LYS A 132 -0.47 -14.89 -7.10
N VAL A 133 -0.62 -14.59 -5.81
CA VAL A 133 -1.87 -14.82 -5.08
C VAL A 133 -2.91 -13.79 -5.51
N LEU A 134 -4.15 -14.24 -5.67
CA LEU A 134 -5.28 -13.38 -5.97
C LEU A 134 -5.73 -12.65 -4.69
N TYR A 135 -5.71 -11.33 -4.73
CA TYR A 135 -6.20 -10.45 -3.67
C TYR A 135 -7.49 -9.79 -4.11
N ARG A 136 -8.35 -9.51 -3.13
CA ARG A 136 -9.56 -8.70 -3.31
C ARG A 136 -9.60 -7.65 -2.22
N HIS A 137 -9.76 -6.40 -2.60
CA HIS A 137 -10.12 -5.32 -1.68
C HIS A 137 -11.61 -5.04 -1.82
N LYS A 138 -12.28 -4.87 -0.68
CA LYS A 138 -13.64 -4.35 -0.58
C LYS A 138 -13.57 -2.99 0.07
N TYR A 139 -14.09 -1.99 -0.61
CA TYR A 139 -14.09 -0.61 -0.17
C TYR A 139 -15.50 -0.19 0.21
N PHE A 140 -15.58 0.57 1.29
CA PHE A 140 -16.82 1.15 1.81
C PHE A 140 -16.72 2.67 1.69
N LEU A 141 -17.80 3.30 1.26
CA LEU A 141 -17.85 4.75 1.11
C LEU A 141 -18.27 5.39 2.44
N ALA A 142 -17.58 6.44 2.85
CA ALA A 142 -17.94 7.23 4.02
C ALA A 142 -17.91 8.72 3.69
N VAL A 143 -18.78 9.48 4.34
CA VAL A 143 -18.83 10.95 4.26
C VAL A 143 -18.48 11.53 5.61
N LEU A 144 -17.49 12.42 5.63
CA LEU A 144 -17.11 13.16 6.81
C LEU A 144 -18.28 14.03 7.27
N THR A 145 -18.60 13.95 8.55
CA THR A 145 -19.60 14.79 9.21
C THR A 145 -18.97 15.98 9.93
N ASP A 146 -17.69 15.85 10.29
CA ASP A 146 -16.95 16.87 11.04
C ASP A 146 -15.51 17.01 10.51
N PRO A 147 -15.34 17.64 9.32
CA PRO A 147 -14.02 17.78 8.71
C PRO A 147 -13.11 18.74 9.49
N GLY A 148 -13.65 19.65 10.31
CA GLY A 148 -12.88 20.67 11.03
C GLY A 148 -12.02 20.10 12.16
N ASN A 149 -12.38 18.93 12.69
CA ASN A 149 -11.68 18.28 13.80
C ASN A 149 -10.67 17.21 13.35
N ILE A 150 -10.33 17.15 12.05
CA ILE A 150 -9.41 16.16 11.50
C ILE A 150 -8.08 16.81 11.12
N ASP A 151 -7.00 16.39 11.79
CA ASP A 151 -5.62 16.70 11.40
C ASP A 151 -4.94 15.49 10.77
N ILE A 152 -4.77 15.52 9.45
CA ILE A 152 -4.05 14.48 8.69
C ILE A 152 -2.53 14.66 8.69
N HIS A 153 -2.03 15.79 9.21
CA HIS A 153 -0.60 16.10 9.31
C HIS A 153 -0.03 15.82 10.70
N GLN A 154 -0.85 15.24 11.58
CA GLN A 154 -0.42 14.77 12.89
C GLN A 154 0.77 13.81 12.77
N ARG A 155 1.63 13.80 13.79
CA ARG A 155 2.78 12.92 13.84
C ARG A 155 2.34 11.46 13.87
N PHE A 156 2.82 10.67 12.91
CA PHE A 156 2.55 9.23 12.89
C PHE A 156 3.06 8.50 14.12
N THR A 157 2.24 7.57 14.58
CA THR A 157 2.60 6.58 15.59
C THR A 157 3.70 5.64 15.07
N THR A 158 4.34 4.92 15.99
CA THR A 158 5.36 3.92 15.61
C THR A 158 4.77 2.82 14.71
N MET A 159 3.50 2.47 14.87
CA MET A 159 2.84 1.47 14.03
C MET A 159 2.56 2.02 12.63
N GLN A 160 1.98 3.22 12.52
CA GLN A 160 1.72 3.87 11.23
C GLN A 160 3.00 4.01 10.40
N LYS A 161 4.13 4.41 10.99
CA LYS A 161 5.41 4.57 10.28
C LYS A 161 5.93 3.30 9.60
N ARG A 162 5.41 2.12 9.95
CA ARG A 162 5.80 0.86 9.32
C ARG A 162 5.15 0.66 7.96
N GLU A 163 4.01 1.31 7.72
CA GLU A 163 3.16 1.05 6.56
C GLU A 163 2.80 2.33 5.79
N ILE A 164 2.70 3.46 6.49
CA ILE A 164 2.24 4.75 5.97
C ILE A 164 3.39 5.75 5.99
N SER A 165 3.57 6.42 4.84
CA SER A 165 4.58 7.47 4.65
C SER A 165 3.96 8.87 4.56
N ALA A 166 2.69 8.98 4.16
CA ALA A 166 1.93 10.21 4.10
C ALA A 166 0.42 9.93 4.09
N ILE A 167 -0.38 10.91 4.50
CA ILE A 167 -1.83 10.96 4.34
C ILE A 167 -2.16 12.25 3.60
N GLY A 168 -3.13 12.20 2.68
CA GLY A 168 -3.52 13.37 1.91
C GLY A 168 -4.98 13.30 1.48
N TRP A 169 -5.68 14.43 1.56
CA TRP A 169 -6.93 14.64 0.84
C TRP A 169 -6.62 14.84 -0.64
N LYS A 170 -7.25 14.06 -1.50
CA LYS A 170 -7.03 14.03 -2.95
C LYS A 170 -8.35 14.13 -3.68
N THR A 171 -8.37 14.87 -4.79
CA THR A 171 -9.52 14.86 -5.69
C THR A 171 -9.57 13.52 -6.43
N LEU A 172 -10.73 13.18 -7.01
CA LEU A 172 -10.83 11.98 -7.84
C LEU A 172 -9.89 12.02 -9.04
N ALA A 173 -9.65 13.20 -9.61
CA ALA A 173 -8.67 13.40 -10.67
C ALA A 173 -7.24 13.10 -10.16
N ASP A 174 -6.84 13.65 -9.00
CA ASP A 174 -5.54 13.33 -8.41
C ASP A 174 -5.40 11.81 -8.16
N CYS A 175 -6.46 11.16 -7.68
CA CYS A 175 -6.45 9.71 -7.45
C CYS A 175 -6.23 8.91 -8.73
N VAL A 176 -6.76 9.36 -9.88
CA VAL A 176 -6.50 8.73 -11.18
C VAL A 176 -5.03 8.89 -11.55
N ASP A 177 -4.49 10.09 -11.44
CA ASP A 177 -3.09 10.39 -11.82
C ASP A 177 -2.07 9.70 -10.90
N LEU A 178 -2.40 9.54 -9.61
CA LEU A 178 -1.56 8.84 -8.64
C LEU A 178 -1.66 7.31 -8.74
N SER A 179 -2.69 6.77 -9.42
CA SER A 179 -2.89 5.33 -9.53
C SER A 179 -1.84 4.73 -10.46
N ARG A 180 -1.07 3.76 -9.97
CA ARG A 180 -0.06 3.11 -10.81
C ARG A 180 -0.73 2.27 -11.90
N PRO A 181 -0.13 2.17 -13.11
CA PRO A 181 -0.74 1.51 -14.26
C PRO A 181 -1.08 0.02 -14.08
N HIS A 182 -0.44 -0.65 -13.13
CA HIS A 182 -0.67 -2.07 -12.89
C HIS A 182 -2.00 -2.37 -12.18
N TYR A 183 -2.64 -1.37 -11.58
CA TYR A 183 -3.99 -1.51 -11.04
C TYR A 183 -5.06 -1.36 -12.14
N LEU A 184 -5.24 -2.44 -12.89
CA LEU A 184 -6.12 -2.46 -14.05
C LEU A 184 -7.57 -2.09 -13.73
N GLN A 185 -8.07 -2.47 -12.55
CA GLN A 185 -9.46 -2.22 -12.14
C GLN A 185 -9.66 -0.87 -11.42
N ARG A 186 -8.58 -0.23 -10.95
CA ARG A 186 -8.67 1.00 -10.14
C ARG A 186 -9.28 2.17 -10.91
N HIS A 187 -8.96 2.29 -12.19
CA HIS A 187 -9.52 3.35 -13.04
C HIS A 187 -11.04 3.23 -13.17
N GLN A 188 -11.54 2.00 -13.35
CA GLN A 188 -12.98 1.75 -13.40
C GLN A 188 -13.63 2.01 -12.03
N LEU A 189 -13.00 1.55 -10.94
CA LEU A 189 -13.46 1.81 -9.58
C LEU A 189 -13.59 3.31 -9.28
N LEU A 190 -12.61 4.12 -9.68
CA LEU A 190 -12.63 5.58 -9.50
C LEU A 190 -13.73 6.24 -10.33
N LYS A 191 -14.00 5.73 -11.54
CA LYS A 191 -15.12 6.20 -12.37
C LYS A 191 -16.48 5.87 -11.75
N ASP A 192 -16.62 4.66 -11.21
CA ASP A 192 -17.82 4.24 -10.50
C ASP A 192 -18.03 5.10 -9.25
N LEU A 193 -16.96 5.36 -8.49
CA LEU A 193 -16.98 6.27 -7.33
C LEU A 193 -17.39 7.70 -7.72
N SER A 194 -16.87 8.23 -8.84
CA SER A 194 -17.25 9.56 -9.34
C SER A 194 -18.76 9.64 -9.62
N THR A 195 -19.30 8.61 -10.28
CA THR A 195 -20.73 8.54 -10.62
C THR A 195 -21.59 8.40 -9.36
N LEU A 196 -21.13 7.62 -8.39
CA LEU A 196 -21.79 7.49 -7.08
C LEU A 196 -21.78 8.83 -6.32
N ALA A 197 -20.66 9.56 -6.31
CA ALA A 197 -20.57 10.83 -5.62
C ALA A 197 -21.53 11.90 -6.16
N GLU A 198 -21.87 11.85 -7.45
CA GLU A 198 -22.85 12.77 -8.07
C GLU A 198 -24.31 12.38 -7.78
N THR A 199 -24.58 11.10 -7.46
CA THR A 199 -25.93 10.55 -7.35
C THR A 199 -26.38 10.28 -5.91
N ILE A 200 -25.42 10.16 -4.98
CA ILE A 200 -25.73 9.86 -3.58
C ILE A 200 -26.25 11.11 -2.87
N GLU A 201 -27.52 11.07 -2.51
CA GLU A 201 -28.06 11.91 -1.44
C GLU A 201 -27.73 11.29 -0.08
N VAL A 202 -26.71 11.81 0.61
CA VAL A 202 -26.42 11.38 1.98
C VAL A 202 -27.43 12.04 2.93
N ARG A 203 -28.40 11.26 3.40
CA ARG A 203 -29.19 11.65 4.58
C ARG A 203 -28.33 11.48 5.82
N LEU A 204 -27.70 12.58 6.25
CA LEU A 204 -27.03 12.62 7.54
C LEU A 204 -28.07 12.38 8.65
N PRO A 205 -27.76 11.55 9.67
CA PRO A 205 -28.61 11.41 10.83
C PRO A 205 -28.86 12.80 11.42
N LYS A 206 -30.14 13.16 11.65
CA LYS A 206 -30.45 14.32 12.50
C LYS A 206 -30.08 13.93 13.93
N GLU A 207 -29.36 14.83 14.60
CA GLU A 207 -28.98 14.72 16.03
C GLU A 207 -30.14 14.31 16.94
#